data_AF-A0A538Q4U6-F1
#
_entry.id   AF-A0A538Q4U6-F1
#
_cell.length_a   1.000
_cell.length_b   1.000
_cell.length_c   1.000
_cell.angle_alpha   90.00
_cell.angle_beta   90.00
_cell.angle_gamma   90.00
#
_symmetry.space_group_name_H-M   'P 1'
#
loop_
_entity.id
_entity.type
_entity.pdbx_description
1 polymer ?
#
loop_
_entity_poly.entity_id
_entity_poly.type
_entity_poly.pdbx_seq_one_letter_code
_entity_poly.pdbx_strand_id
1 'polypeptide(L)'
;MVTLPYLTSELAGTGGALRSCDEDFVVDEELPYAPSGAGDHVFVRIEKRGLATLDAVRMLARALDVRDRDVGVAGMKDRHAVARQWLSLPPPVTPEQALAAVLPGEPPVLRVLEAHRHSHKLRTGHVRANRFTLRVRGVAPGADERARAVLSALSQPPGAPNWYGEQRFGRDGDNAARGRALVTGARPLGRDRRLDRLMISALQSQLFNHWLAARITDGLYRTVLAGDVLHKRGGGMFVCDDPATDQARLAAGELAITGPMFGDRMRWPPEATPAFAREAEILAREGLAADAFAQVRALAEGTRRDAAIEVRDAAVVAGDSTLEVAFTLPGGGYATAVMREVMKGSDRVDAEQLGANWVLWLLVGLSVISVGVMIDRALWLRNRDTDAERFIRELKGAFERDEIDRLLTKYMDDPAVPIQVGLRGVAARALGPDVVAETMNGERVRWRRAAERGLIVLGTLGNNVPFVGLFGTVLGVINAFQHLATNAADATKETLSAIAEALAATAIGLLVAIPAVIAFNFFSRRIRVMMGGADEIAHAVLSLDHGAERTRKEASDGGK
;
A
#
# COMPACT_ATOMS: atom_id res chain seq x y z
N MET A 1 0.65 -18.53 -4.43
CA MET A 1 -0.09 -17.94 -5.57
C MET A 1 0.25 -18.75 -6.80
N VAL A 2 -0.72 -19.00 -7.68
CA VAL A 2 -0.47 -19.67 -8.96
C VAL A 2 0.04 -18.65 -9.97
N THR A 3 1.16 -18.95 -10.61
CA THR A 3 1.63 -18.21 -11.77
C THR A 3 0.62 -18.39 -12.90
N LEU A 4 -0.04 -17.32 -13.31
CA LEU A 4 -1.06 -17.39 -14.36
C LEU A 4 -0.36 -17.60 -15.72
N PRO A 5 -0.77 -18.58 -16.54
CA PRO A 5 -0.17 -18.75 -17.86
C PRO A 5 -0.52 -17.56 -18.76
N TYR A 6 0.33 -17.32 -19.76
CA TYR A 6 -0.01 -16.43 -20.88
C TYR A 6 -0.75 -17.22 -21.95
N LEU A 7 -1.86 -16.69 -22.46
CA LEU A 7 -2.56 -17.27 -23.60
C LEU A 7 -1.71 -17.22 -24.86
N THR A 8 -0.91 -16.16 -25.01
CA THR A 8 -0.06 -15.91 -26.18
C THR A 8 1.41 -16.14 -25.87
N SER A 9 1.73 -17.17 -25.07
CA SER A 9 3.09 -17.42 -24.54
C SER A 9 4.16 -17.57 -25.63
N GLU A 10 3.77 -17.98 -26.83
CA GLU A 10 4.58 -18.08 -28.04
C GLU A 10 4.97 -16.73 -28.66
N LEU A 11 4.22 -15.66 -28.36
CA LEU A 11 4.46 -14.31 -28.87
C LEU A 11 5.28 -13.50 -27.86
N ALA A 12 6.37 -12.88 -28.30
CA ALA A 12 7.17 -12.01 -27.45
C ALA A 12 6.38 -10.78 -26.97
N GLY A 13 6.55 -10.39 -25.71
CA GLY A 13 5.93 -9.19 -25.14
C GLY A 13 6.67 -7.91 -25.50
N THR A 14 6.02 -6.77 -25.28
CA THR A 14 6.63 -5.46 -25.53
C THR A 14 7.63 -5.03 -24.45
N GLY A 15 7.50 -5.55 -23.23
CA GLY A 15 8.12 -4.98 -22.03
C GLY A 15 7.61 -3.56 -21.76
N GLY A 16 8.47 -2.73 -21.17
CA GLY A 16 8.19 -1.33 -20.83
C GLY A 16 7.37 -1.16 -19.55
N ALA A 17 7.07 0.10 -19.21
CA ALA A 17 6.31 0.49 -18.03
C ALA A 17 4.97 1.14 -18.41
N LEU A 18 3.92 0.80 -17.69
CA LEU A 18 2.58 1.40 -17.80
C LEU A 18 2.30 2.20 -16.51
N ARG A 19 1.48 3.26 -16.60
CA ARG A 19 1.12 4.13 -15.46
C ARG A 19 2.32 4.89 -14.85
N SER A 20 3.28 5.35 -15.66
CA SER A 20 4.33 6.25 -15.16
C SER A 20 3.75 7.63 -14.79
N CYS A 21 2.68 8.05 -15.45
CA CYS A 21 1.81 9.15 -15.03
C CYS A 21 0.33 8.83 -15.34
N ASP A 22 -0.61 9.62 -14.81
CA ASP A 22 -2.06 9.38 -14.98
C ASP A 22 -2.49 9.41 -16.46
N GLU A 23 -1.82 10.21 -17.29
CA GLU A 23 -2.08 10.36 -18.73
C GLU A 23 -1.71 9.12 -19.55
N ASP A 24 -0.87 8.25 -18.99
CA ASP A 24 -0.54 6.98 -19.64
C ASP A 24 -1.69 5.98 -19.56
N PHE A 25 -2.72 6.29 -18.77
CA PHE A 25 -3.88 5.44 -18.58
C PHE A 25 -5.17 6.24 -18.79
N VAL A 26 -5.62 6.31 -20.04
CA VAL A 26 -6.89 6.95 -20.40
C VAL A 26 -7.98 5.90 -20.51
N VAL A 27 -9.11 6.16 -19.86
CA VAL A 27 -10.33 5.35 -19.96
C VAL A 27 -11.53 6.21 -20.29
N ASP A 28 -12.28 5.82 -21.32
CA ASP A 28 -13.48 6.50 -21.77
C ASP A 28 -14.69 5.55 -21.67
N GLU A 29 -15.69 5.94 -20.90
CA GLU A 29 -16.87 5.12 -20.62
C GLU A 29 -17.97 5.32 -21.67
N GLU A 30 -18.48 4.21 -22.20
CA GLU A 30 -19.61 4.18 -23.11
C GLU A 30 -20.86 3.65 -22.41
N LEU A 31 -21.95 4.40 -22.48
CA LEU A 31 -23.26 3.98 -22.00
C LEU A 31 -23.94 3.02 -22.99
N PRO A 32 -24.84 2.14 -22.53
CA PRO A 32 -25.64 1.29 -23.41
C PRO A 32 -26.66 2.06 -24.25
N TYR A 33 -27.01 3.28 -23.84
CA TYR A 33 -27.93 4.18 -24.53
C TYR A 33 -27.47 5.63 -24.34
N ALA A 34 -27.79 6.49 -25.31
CA ALA A 34 -27.54 7.91 -25.23
C ALA A 34 -28.50 8.60 -24.24
N PRO A 35 -28.15 9.78 -23.68
CA PRO A 35 -29.10 10.62 -22.96
C PRO A 35 -30.33 10.92 -23.82
N SER A 36 -31.52 10.90 -23.22
CA SER A 36 -32.79 11.03 -23.96
C SER A 36 -33.12 12.46 -24.38
N GLY A 37 -32.43 13.46 -23.84
CA GLY A 37 -32.71 14.88 -24.10
C GLY A 37 -33.91 15.45 -23.33
N ALA A 38 -34.65 14.61 -22.61
CA ALA A 38 -35.80 14.98 -21.77
C ALA A 38 -35.80 14.22 -20.44
N GLY A 39 -36.45 14.79 -19.42
CA GLY A 39 -36.55 14.24 -18.07
C GLY A 39 -35.94 15.15 -16.98
N ASP A 40 -36.05 14.68 -15.74
CA ASP A 40 -35.70 15.46 -14.54
C ASP A 40 -34.27 15.25 -14.06
N HIS A 41 -33.61 14.18 -14.50
CA HIS A 41 -32.19 13.96 -14.23
C HIS A 41 -31.32 14.60 -15.30
N VAL A 42 -30.08 14.94 -14.95
CA VAL A 42 -29.07 15.43 -15.89
C VAL A 42 -27.92 14.44 -15.95
N PHE A 43 -27.75 13.79 -17.10
CA PHE A 43 -26.57 13.00 -17.40
C PHE A 43 -25.43 13.94 -17.74
N VAL A 44 -24.31 13.77 -17.05
CA VAL A 44 -23.10 14.55 -17.28
C VAL A 44 -21.96 13.60 -17.60
N ARG A 45 -21.21 13.93 -18.65
CA ARG A 45 -19.93 13.27 -18.91
C ARG A 45 -18.85 14.12 -18.28
N ILE A 46 -18.12 13.54 -17.35
CA ILE A 46 -17.03 14.22 -16.66
C ILE A 46 -15.69 13.68 -17.11
N GLU A 47 -14.66 14.53 -17.10
CA GLU A 47 -13.26 14.12 -17.13
C GLU A 47 -12.65 14.33 -15.74
N LYS A 48 -11.95 13.32 -15.22
CA LYS A 48 -11.26 13.40 -13.93
C LYS A 48 -9.81 12.92 -14.03
N ARG A 49 -8.92 13.52 -13.23
CA ARG A 49 -7.51 13.11 -13.03
C ARG A 49 -7.10 13.31 -11.57
N GLY A 50 -6.39 12.35 -10.99
CA GLY A 50 -6.02 12.37 -9.57
C GLY A 50 -7.19 12.20 -8.58
N LEU A 51 -8.37 11.77 -9.05
CA LEU A 51 -9.58 11.57 -8.23
C LEU A 51 -10.15 10.16 -8.41
N ALA A 52 -10.56 9.53 -7.31
CA ALA A 52 -11.46 8.37 -7.41
C ALA A 52 -12.88 8.85 -7.79
N THR A 53 -13.71 7.97 -8.36
CA THR A 53 -15.08 8.35 -8.77
C THR A 53 -15.90 8.97 -7.61
N LEU A 54 -15.79 8.43 -6.40
CA LEU A 54 -16.53 8.97 -5.24
C LEU A 54 -16.02 10.35 -4.80
N ASP A 55 -14.74 10.66 -5.00
CA ASP A 55 -14.19 11.99 -4.73
C ASP A 55 -14.78 13.00 -5.73
N ALA A 56 -14.80 12.65 -7.02
CA ALA A 56 -15.42 13.47 -8.06
C ALA A 56 -16.92 13.70 -7.81
N VAL A 57 -17.66 12.66 -7.40
CA VAL A 57 -19.09 12.78 -7.04
C VAL A 57 -19.29 13.79 -5.90
N ARG A 58 -18.50 13.70 -4.82
CA ARG A 58 -18.61 14.63 -3.69
C ARG A 58 -18.31 16.06 -4.09
N MET A 59 -17.30 16.27 -4.94
CA MET A 59 -16.93 17.60 -5.41
C MET A 59 -18.02 18.22 -6.29
N LEU A 60 -18.53 17.45 -7.25
CA LEU A 60 -19.60 17.90 -8.13
C LEU A 60 -20.90 18.15 -7.36
N ALA A 61 -21.25 17.26 -6.42
CA ALA A 61 -22.43 17.41 -5.59
C ALA A 61 -22.38 18.67 -4.72
N ARG A 62 -21.22 18.99 -4.13
CA ARG A 62 -21.01 20.23 -3.37
C ARG A 62 -21.10 21.48 -4.24
N ALA A 63 -20.49 21.46 -5.43
CA ALA A 63 -20.53 22.59 -6.35
C ALA A 63 -21.94 22.93 -6.84
N LEU A 64 -22.84 21.94 -6.86
CA LEU A 64 -24.22 22.06 -7.33
C LEU A 64 -25.26 22.02 -6.23
N ASP A 65 -24.83 22.04 -4.95
CA ASP A 65 -25.69 21.98 -3.76
C ASP A 65 -26.71 20.81 -3.78
N VAL A 66 -26.23 19.60 -4.10
CA VAL A 66 -27.03 18.38 -4.07
C VAL A 66 -26.41 17.32 -3.15
N ARG A 67 -27.22 16.31 -2.77
CA ARG A 67 -26.73 15.20 -1.94
C ARG A 67 -25.92 14.22 -2.80
N ASP A 68 -24.73 13.86 -2.32
CA ASP A 68 -23.82 12.90 -2.96
C ASP A 68 -24.51 11.56 -3.28
N ARG A 69 -25.34 11.05 -2.36
CA ARG A 69 -26.10 9.80 -2.54
C ARG A 69 -27.09 9.85 -3.70
N ASP A 70 -27.53 11.03 -4.10
CA ASP A 70 -28.52 11.22 -5.17
C ASP A 70 -27.86 11.26 -6.55
N VAL A 71 -26.54 11.50 -6.61
CA VAL A 71 -25.75 11.36 -7.83
C VAL A 71 -25.64 9.87 -8.20
N GLY A 72 -25.92 9.56 -9.46
CA GLY A 72 -25.81 8.22 -10.03
C GLY A 72 -24.48 8.00 -10.71
N VAL A 73 -24.00 6.75 -10.68
CA VAL A 73 -22.69 6.33 -11.20
C VAL A 73 -22.90 5.05 -12.00
N ALA A 74 -22.42 4.96 -13.24
CA ALA A 74 -22.48 3.74 -14.03
C ALA A 74 -21.39 2.74 -13.63
N GLY A 75 -20.17 3.22 -13.41
CA GLY A 75 -19.04 2.39 -13.00
C GLY A 75 -18.06 3.16 -12.11
N MET A 76 -17.28 2.41 -11.32
CA MET A 76 -16.16 2.99 -10.58
C MET A 76 -14.93 3.09 -11.49
N LYS A 77 -14.17 4.16 -11.33
CA LYS A 77 -12.90 4.38 -12.02
C LYS A 77 -11.81 4.73 -11.00
N ASP A 78 -10.61 4.21 -11.25
CA ASP A 78 -9.45 4.40 -10.38
C ASP A 78 -8.98 5.85 -10.32
N ARG A 79 -8.27 6.20 -9.25
CA ARG A 79 -7.64 7.50 -9.05
C ARG A 79 -6.53 7.77 -10.06
N HIS A 80 -5.73 6.75 -10.34
CA HIS A 80 -4.50 6.81 -11.13
C HIS A 80 -4.77 6.59 -12.62
N ALA A 81 -5.58 7.49 -13.20
CA ALA A 81 -6.01 7.45 -14.60
C ALA A 81 -6.69 8.77 -14.97
N VAL A 82 -6.56 9.16 -16.24
CA VAL A 82 -7.48 10.13 -16.86
C VAL A 82 -8.74 9.38 -17.25
N ALA A 83 -9.84 9.62 -16.53
CA ALA A 83 -11.10 8.90 -16.75
C ALA A 83 -12.19 9.85 -17.23
N ARG A 84 -12.80 9.50 -18.36
CA ARG A 84 -14.06 10.07 -18.84
C ARG A 84 -15.19 9.13 -18.49
N GLN A 85 -16.13 9.59 -17.67
CA GLN A 85 -17.21 8.74 -17.18
C GLN A 85 -18.53 9.50 -17.09
N TRP A 86 -19.63 8.76 -17.10
CA TRP A 86 -20.97 9.32 -16.98
C TRP A 86 -21.44 9.28 -15.53
N LEU A 87 -22.01 10.40 -15.10
CA LEU A 87 -22.76 10.52 -13.86
C LEU A 87 -24.17 11.00 -14.16
N SER A 88 -25.11 10.80 -13.24
CA SER A 88 -26.43 11.45 -13.31
C SER A 88 -26.67 12.32 -12.09
N LEU A 89 -27.03 13.57 -12.30
CA LEU A 89 -27.38 14.53 -11.27
C LEU A 89 -28.90 14.49 -11.01
N PRO A 90 -29.35 14.71 -9.77
CA PRO A 90 -30.77 14.74 -9.44
C PRO A 90 -31.42 16.08 -9.83
N PRO A 91 -32.75 16.13 -9.94
CA PRO A 91 -33.47 17.40 -9.99
C PRO A 91 -33.23 18.22 -8.70
N PRO A 92 -33.28 19.57 -8.75
CA PRO A 92 -33.67 20.38 -9.90
C PRO A 92 -32.48 20.82 -10.80
N VAL A 93 -31.32 20.16 -10.71
CA VAL A 93 -30.12 20.55 -11.50
C VAL A 93 -30.44 20.58 -12.99
N THR A 94 -29.99 21.63 -13.67
CA THR A 94 -30.11 21.80 -15.13
C THR A 94 -28.78 21.51 -15.83
N PRO A 95 -28.79 21.14 -17.13
CA PRO A 95 -27.57 20.97 -17.91
C PRO A 95 -26.65 22.19 -17.88
N GLU A 96 -27.23 23.39 -17.94
CA GLU A 96 -26.51 24.66 -17.91
C GLU A 96 -25.78 24.87 -16.58
N GLN A 97 -26.46 24.60 -15.45
CA GLN A 97 -25.84 24.65 -14.12
C GLN A 97 -24.70 23.64 -13.99
N ALA A 98 -24.89 22.43 -14.51
CA ALA A 98 -23.86 21.39 -14.45
C ALA A 98 -22.61 21.79 -15.25
N LEU A 99 -22.77 22.35 -16.45
CA LEU A 99 -21.67 22.85 -17.30
C LEU A 99 -20.97 24.05 -16.68
N ALA A 100 -21.70 24.92 -15.98
CA ALA A 100 -21.16 26.11 -15.32
C ALA A 100 -20.54 25.83 -13.94
N ALA A 101 -20.51 24.58 -13.47
CA ALA A 101 -19.98 24.24 -12.16
C ALA A 101 -18.49 24.62 -12.03
N VAL A 102 -18.16 25.34 -10.96
CA VAL A 102 -16.77 25.73 -10.66
C VAL A 102 -16.04 24.54 -10.05
N LEU A 103 -15.11 23.98 -10.81
CA LEU A 103 -14.40 22.74 -10.50
C LEU A 103 -12.89 22.94 -10.72
N PRO A 104 -12.02 22.16 -10.05
CA PRO A 104 -10.58 22.35 -10.15
C PRO A 104 -10.05 22.07 -11.57
N GLY A 105 -9.30 23.03 -12.11
CA GLY A 105 -8.67 22.95 -13.43
C GLY A 105 -7.27 22.34 -13.44
N GLU A 106 -6.61 22.28 -12.29
CA GLU A 106 -5.28 21.70 -12.05
C GLU A 106 -5.36 20.55 -11.04
N PRO A 107 -4.42 19.58 -11.03
CA PRO A 107 -4.52 18.35 -10.24
C PRO A 107 -4.88 18.58 -8.75
N PRO A 108 -5.95 17.93 -8.23
CA PRO A 108 -6.87 17.02 -8.93
C PRO A 108 -7.77 17.75 -9.94
N VAL A 109 -7.85 17.24 -11.18
CA VAL A 109 -8.68 17.86 -12.24
C VAL A 109 -10.08 17.24 -12.24
N LEU A 110 -11.10 18.07 -12.38
CA LEU A 110 -12.48 17.65 -12.65
C LEU A 110 -13.16 18.64 -13.60
N ARG A 111 -13.69 18.15 -14.72
CA ARG A 111 -14.38 18.95 -15.74
C ARG A 111 -15.68 18.28 -16.14
N VAL A 112 -16.74 19.06 -16.37
CA VAL A 112 -17.94 18.59 -17.05
C VAL A 112 -17.75 18.87 -18.54
N LEU A 113 -17.73 17.82 -19.35
CA LEU A 113 -17.51 17.91 -20.80
C LEU A 113 -18.82 18.15 -21.55
N GLU A 114 -19.88 17.48 -21.13
CA GLU A 114 -21.22 17.58 -21.72
C GLU A 114 -22.29 17.26 -20.66
N ALA A 115 -23.48 17.82 -20.84
CA ALA A 115 -24.62 17.65 -19.96
C ALA A 115 -25.93 17.58 -20.76
N HIS A 116 -26.75 16.57 -20.49
CA HIS A 116 -28.00 16.32 -21.21
C HIS A 116 -29.09 15.79 -20.26
N ARG A 117 -30.35 16.09 -20.55
CA ARG A 117 -31.47 15.55 -19.74
C ARG A 117 -31.67 14.06 -19.96
N HIS A 118 -32.09 13.39 -18.90
CA HIS A 118 -32.53 12.00 -18.93
C HIS A 118 -33.66 11.74 -17.92
N SER A 119 -34.47 10.71 -18.16
CA SER A 119 -35.64 10.39 -17.34
C SER A 119 -35.30 9.68 -16.03
N HIS A 120 -34.14 9.02 -15.93
CA HIS A 120 -33.81 8.17 -14.80
C HIS A 120 -32.40 8.40 -14.27
N LYS A 121 -32.20 8.04 -13.01
CA LYS A 121 -30.87 7.99 -12.39
C LYS A 121 -30.02 6.87 -13.00
N LEU A 122 -28.75 7.16 -13.27
CA LEU A 122 -27.74 6.18 -13.68
C LEU A 122 -27.42 5.23 -12.53
N ARG A 123 -27.34 3.92 -12.82
CA ARG A 123 -27.08 2.88 -11.82
C ARG A 123 -25.81 2.11 -12.16
N THR A 124 -25.20 1.55 -11.12
CA THR A 124 -24.03 0.68 -11.28
C THR A 124 -24.33 -0.45 -12.26
N GLY A 125 -23.45 -0.65 -13.24
CA GLY A 125 -23.62 -1.64 -14.29
C GLY A 125 -24.24 -1.09 -15.58
N HIS A 126 -24.70 0.17 -15.61
CA HIS A 126 -25.10 0.85 -16.86
C HIS A 126 -23.88 1.27 -17.71
N VAL A 127 -22.91 0.36 -17.88
CA VAL A 127 -21.73 0.54 -18.72
C VAL A 127 -21.80 -0.48 -19.85
N ARG A 128 -21.82 -0.01 -21.09
CA ARG A 128 -21.73 -0.88 -22.27
C ARG A 128 -20.28 -1.34 -22.45
N ALA A 129 -19.37 -0.38 -22.47
CA ALA A 129 -17.97 -0.63 -22.72
C ALA A 129 -17.09 0.46 -22.09
N ASN A 130 -15.80 0.17 -21.99
CA ASN A 130 -14.77 1.15 -21.70
C ASN A 130 -13.73 1.08 -22.82
N ARG A 131 -13.48 2.22 -23.46
CA ARG A 131 -12.40 2.38 -24.43
C ARG A 131 -11.15 2.84 -23.69
N PHE A 132 -10.07 2.10 -23.88
CA PHE A 132 -8.79 2.39 -23.26
C PHE A 132 -7.83 2.97 -24.29
N THR A 133 -7.02 3.92 -23.86
CA THR A 133 -5.85 4.41 -24.60
C THR A 133 -4.70 4.49 -23.62
N LEU A 134 -3.74 3.60 -23.80
CA LEU A 134 -2.71 3.28 -22.83
C LEU A 134 -1.35 3.54 -23.44
N ARG A 135 -0.49 4.26 -22.72
CA ARG A 135 0.88 4.54 -23.17
C ARG A 135 1.87 3.72 -22.37
N VAL A 136 2.58 2.85 -23.06
CA VAL A 136 3.71 2.09 -22.52
C VAL A 136 5.00 2.85 -22.83
N ARG A 137 5.83 3.08 -21.82
CA ARG A 137 7.09 3.82 -21.93
C ARG A 137 8.29 2.88 -21.80
N GLY A 138 9.42 3.26 -22.39
CA GLY A 138 10.66 2.48 -22.30
C GLY A 138 10.58 1.17 -23.08
N VAL A 139 9.91 1.18 -24.23
CA VAL A 139 9.77 -0.02 -25.06
C VAL A 139 10.97 -0.19 -26.00
N ALA A 140 11.39 -1.43 -26.20
CA ALA A 140 12.46 -1.76 -27.16
C ALA A 140 11.96 -1.66 -28.61
N PRO A 141 12.86 -1.50 -29.61
CA PRO A 141 12.50 -1.54 -31.02
C PRO A 141 11.63 -2.75 -31.41
N GLY A 142 10.71 -2.56 -32.34
CA GLY A 142 9.75 -3.59 -32.78
C GLY A 142 8.65 -3.93 -31.77
N ALA A 143 8.49 -3.15 -30.69
CA ALA A 143 7.42 -3.35 -29.71
C ALA A 143 6.03 -3.20 -30.31
N ASP A 144 5.88 -2.37 -31.34
CA ASP A 144 4.61 -2.17 -32.03
C ASP A 144 4.18 -3.40 -32.83
N GLU A 145 5.10 -4.06 -33.54
CA GLU A 145 4.82 -5.34 -34.19
C GLU A 145 4.45 -6.42 -33.18
N ARG A 146 5.18 -6.52 -32.08
CA ARG A 146 4.88 -7.46 -30.98
C ARG A 146 3.50 -7.21 -30.38
N ALA A 147 3.16 -5.96 -30.09
CA ALA A 147 1.83 -5.60 -29.58
C ALA A 147 0.73 -5.92 -30.58
N ARG A 148 0.91 -5.59 -31.87
CA ARG A 148 -0.10 -5.89 -32.91
C ARG A 148 -0.33 -7.40 -33.04
N ALA A 149 0.72 -8.21 -33.00
CA ALA A 149 0.61 -9.66 -33.06
C ALA A 149 -0.21 -10.20 -31.87
N VAL A 150 0.12 -9.77 -30.64
CA VAL A 150 -0.62 -10.17 -29.44
C VAL A 150 -2.07 -9.71 -29.49
N LEU A 151 -2.32 -8.43 -29.77
CA LEU A 151 -3.67 -7.88 -29.82
C LEU A 151 -4.52 -8.52 -30.91
N SER A 152 -3.92 -8.86 -32.05
CA SER A 152 -4.61 -9.62 -33.10
C SER A 152 -5.08 -10.99 -32.57
N ALA A 153 -4.21 -11.72 -31.87
CA ALA A 153 -4.56 -13.00 -31.26
C ALA A 153 -5.64 -12.87 -30.17
N LEU A 154 -5.59 -11.81 -29.35
CA LEU A 154 -6.58 -11.56 -28.30
C LEU A 154 -7.91 -11.01 -28.81
N SER A 155 -7.94 -10.41 -30.01
CA SER A 155 -9.16 -9.92 -30.65
C SER A 155 -9.96 -11.05 -31.31
N GLN A 156 -9.34 -12.21 -31.53
CA GLN A 156 -10.05 -13.39 -32.01
C GLN A 156 -10.96 -13.97 -30.91
N PRO A 157 -12.17 -14.45 -31.25
CA PRO A 157 -13.00 -15.18 -30.30
C PRO A 157 -12.24 -16.34 -29.63
N PRO A 158 -12.44 -16.56 -28.32
CA PRO A 158 -13.41 -15.89 -27.45
C PRO A 158 -12.94 -14.54 -26.85
N GLY A 159 -11.68 -14.14 -27.06
CA GLY A 159 -11.09 -12.90 -26.54
C GLY A 159 -9.85 -13.13 -25.66
N ALA A 160 -9.58 -12.18 -24.77
CA ALA A 160 -8.52 -12.26 -23.78
C ALA A 160 -8.99 -13.01 -22.51
N PRO A 161 -8.10 -13.71 -21.77
CA PRO A 161 -8.49 -14.39 -20.53
C PRO A 161 -9.05 -13.44 -19.46
N ASN A 162 -10.16 -13.82 -18.83
CA ASN A 162 -10.90 -13.00 -17.86
C ASN A 162 -10.42 -13.19 -16.41
N TRP A 163 -9.13 -12.99 -16.17
CA TRP A 163 -8.49 -13.21 -14.86
C TRP A 163 -9.06 -12.31 -13.75
N TYR A 164 -9.07 -12.83 -12.52
CA TYR A 164 -9.07 -11.98 -11.32
C TYR A 164 -7.64 -11.55 -11.00
N GLY A 165 -7.40 -10.23 -10.96
CA GLY A 165 -6.10 -9.67 -10.59
C GLY A 165 -5.79 -9.74 -9.10
N GLU A 166 -4.53 -9.50 -8.74
CA GLU A 166 -3.99 -9.65 -7.37
C GLU A 166 -4.73 -8.82 -6.32
N GLN A 167 -5.20 -7.62 -6.68
CA GLN A 167 -5.99 -6.75 -5.79
C GLN A 167 -7.22 -7.44 -5.20
N ARG A 168 -7.76 -8.47 -5.87
CA ARG A 168 -8.90 -9.26 -5.39
C ARG A 168 -8.56 -10.12 -4.16
N PHE A 169 -7.31 -10.49 -3.99
CA PHE A 169 -6.84 -11.40 -2.95
C PHE A 169 -6.30 -10.70 -1.70
N GLY A 170 -6.41 -9.37 -1.65
CA GLY A 170 -5.95 -8.54 -0.52
C GLY A 170 -4.46 -8.19 -0.63
N ARG A 171 -4.01 -7.23 0.19
CA ARG A 171 -2.61 -6.77 0.21
C ARG A 171 -1.64 -7.87 0.62
N ASP A 172 -2.05 -8.72 1.57
CA ASP A 172 -1.25 -9.82 2.09
C ASP A 172 -1.47 -11.13 1.32
N GLY A 173 -2.36 -11.14 0.32
CA GLY A 173 -2.70 -12.31 -0.49
C GLY A 173 -3.41 -13.44 0.28
N ASP A 174 -3.78 -13.23 1.54
CA ASP A 174 -4.28 -14.25 2.47
C ASP A 174 -5.81 -14.45 2.39
N ASN A 175 -6.54 -13.58 1.68
CA ASN A 175 -8.00 -13.58 1.66
C ASN A 175 -8.58 -14.93 1.21
N ALA A 176 -7.96 -15.56 0.20
CA ALA A 176 -8.40 -16.86 -0.30
C ALA A 176 -8.18 -17.99 0.72
N ALA A 177 -7.06 -17.98 1.45
CA ALA A 177 -6.78 -18.94 2.50
C ALA A 177 -7.75 -18.80 3.68
N ARG A 178 -8.12 -17.55 4.02
CA ARG A 178 -9.16 -17.27 5.01
C ARG A 178 -10.54 -17.72 4.53
N GLY A 179 -10.86 -17.49 3.26
CA GLY A 179 -12.08 -18.01 2.62
C GLY A 179 -12.17 -19.52 2.70
N ARG A 180 -11.05 -20.23 2.43
CA ARG A 180 -10.94 -21.67 2.58
C ARG A 180 -11.27 -22.12 3.99
N ALA A 181 -10.68 -21.51 5.02
CA ALA A 181 -10.94 -21.89 6.40
C ALA A 181 -12.44 -21.74 6.79
N LEU A 182 -13.15 -20.77 6.22
CA LEU A 182 -14.60 -20.60 6.41
C LEU A 182 -15.41 -21.68 5.66
N VAL A 183 -14.97 -22.06 4.46
CA VAL A 183 -15.65 -23.06 3.63
C VAL A 183 -15.41 -24.48 4.16
N THR A 184 -14.24 -24.78 4.73
CA THR A 184 -13.94 -26.11 5.32
C THR A 184 -14.38 -26.27 6.77
N GLY A 185 -14.84 -25.19 7.42
CA GLY A 185 -15.27 -25.22 8.82
C GLY A 185 -14.12 -25.18 9.81
N ALA A 186 -12.86 -25.08 9.35
CA ALA A 186 -11.69 -24.87 10.19
C ALA A 186 -11.76 -23.55 10.98
N ARG A 187 -12.57 -22.60 10.50
CA ARG A 187 -12.89 -21.35 11.20
C ARG A 187 -14.41 -21.09 11.15
N PRO A 188 -15.06 -20.77 12.28
CA PRO A 188 -16.47 -20.38 12.27
C PRO A 188 -16.66 -19.00 11.62
N LEU A 189 -17.86 -18.77 11.08
CA LEU A 189 -18.25 -17.48 10.54
C LEU A 189 -18.20 -16.39 11.62
N GLY A 190 -17.69 -15.22 11.24
CA GLY A 190 -17.53 -14.08 12.13
C GLY A 190 -18.83 -13.30 12.35
N ARG A 191 -18.73 -12.26 13.19
CA ARG A 191 -19.81 -11.26 13.36
C ARG A 191 -20.01 -10.41 12.11
N ASP A 192 -18.93 -10.10 11.39
CA ASP A 192 -18.99 -9.33 10.16
C ASP A 192 -19.20 -10.22 8.93
N ARG A 193 -20.46 -10.41 8.58
CA ARG A 193 -20.88 -11.21 7.41
C ARG A 193 -20.40 -10.63 6.08
N ARG A 194 -20.11 -9.32 6.00
CA ARG A 194 -19.61 -8.70 4.78
C ARG A 194 -18.16 -9.09 4.54
N LEU A 195 -17.35 -9.08 5.60
CA LEU A 195 -15.97 -9.53 5.53
C LEU A 195 -15.88 -11.02 5.17
N ASP A 196 -16.69 -11.88 5.81
CA ASP A 196 -16.73 -13.31 5.48
C ASP A 196 -17.09 -13.54 4.00
N ARG A 197 -18.10 -12.84 3.48
CA ARG A 197 -18.47 -12.90 2.07
C ARG A 197 -17.33 -12.49 1.15
N LEU A 198 -16.56 -11.45 1.52
CA LEU A 198 -15.39 -11.02 0.74
C LEU A 198 -14.32 -12.11 0.69
N MET A 199 -14.02 -12.76 1.82
CA MET A 199 -13.02 -13.84 1.90
C MET A 199 -13.44 -15.07 1.08
N ILE A 200 -14.72 -15.47 1.18
CA ILE A 200 -15.26 -16.58 0.38
C ILE A 200 -15.21 -16.23 -1.12
N SER A 201 -15.56 -14.99 -1.49
CA SER A 201 -15.45 -14.54 -2.89
C SER A 201 -14.01 -14.56 -3.39
N ALA A 202 -13.02 -14.27 -2.54
CA ALA A 202 -11.61 -14.39 -2.88
C ALA A 202 -11.21 -15.85 -3.16
N LEU A 203 -11.68 -16.82 -2.36
CA LEU A 203 -11.47 -18.24 -2.66
C LEU A 203 -12.10 -18.65 -3.99
N GLN A 204 -13.37 -18.29 -4.24
CA GLN A 204 -14.04 -18.60 -5.52
C GLN A 204 -13.27 -18.02 -6.71
N SER A 205 -12.75 -16.79 -6.57
CA SER A 205 -11.96 -16.12 -7.60
C SER A 205 -10.63 -16.82 -7.87
N GLN A 206 -10.00 -17.38 -6.82
CA GLN A 206 -8.76 -18.16 -6.94
C GLN A 206 -9.02 -19.48 -7.66
N LEU A 207 -10.06 -20.22 -7.26
CA LEU A 207 -10.44 -21.48 -7.89
C LEU A 207 -10.83 -21.28 -9.37
N PHE A 208 -11.51 -20.18 -9.70
CA PHE A 208 -11.77 -19.79 -11.08
C PHE A 208 -10.47 -19.55 -11.87
N ASN A 209 -9.51 -18.81 -11.30
CA ASN A 209 -8.20 -18.62 -11.94
C ASN A 209 -7.47 -19.97 -12.12
N HIS A 210 -7.54 -20.90 -11.17
CA HIS A 210 -6.91 -22.23 -11.32
C HIS A 210 -7.56 -23.05 -12.44
N TRP A 211 -8.89 -23.03 -12.53
CA TRP A 211 -9.63 -23.66 -13.64
C TRP A 211 -9.23 -23.06 -14.99
N LEU A 212 -9.18 -21.73 -15.09
CA LEU A 212 -8.84 -21.04 -16.33
C LEU A 212 -7.38 -21.30 -16.73
N ALA A 213 -6.47 -21.33 -15.76
CA ALA A 213 -5.07 -21.66 -15.97
C ALA A 213 -4.91 -23.09 -16.50
N ALA A 214 -5.56 -24.08 -15.88
CA ALA A 214 -5.53 -25.46 -16.37
C ALA A 214 -6.03 -25.55 -17.82
N ARG A 215 -7.16 -24.88 -18.12
CA ARG A 215 -7.74 -24.89 -19.47
C ARG A 215 -6.82 -24.25 -20.52
N ILE A 216 -6.07 -23.20 -20.16
CA ILE A 216 -5.08 -22.59 -21.06
C ILE A 216 -3.87 -23.51 -21.24
N THR A 217 -3.28 -24.02 -20.16
CA THR A 217 -2.12 -24.91 -20.19
C THR A 217 -2.39 -26.17 -21.02
N ASP A 218 -3.60 -26.69 -20.94
CA ASP A 218 -4.01 -27.89 -21.67
C ASP A 218 -4.40 -27.61 -23.13
N GLY A 219 -4.23 -26.38 -23.63
CA GLY A 219 -4.54 -25.99 -25.00
C GLY A 219 -6.04 -25.91 -25.31
N LEU A 220 -6.88 -25.88 -24.29
CA LEU A 220 -8.34 -25.97 -24.42
C LEU A 220 -9.03 -24.61 -24.37
N TYR A 221 -8.31 -23.49 -24.23
CA TYR A 221 -8.92 -22.17 -24.06
C TYR A 221 -9.99 -21.85 -25.13
N ARG A 222 -9.72 -22.19 -26.40
CA ARG A 222 -10.62 -21.98 -27.54
C ARG A 222 -11.45 -23.21 -27.93
N THR A 223 -11.45 -24.26 -27.13
CA THR A 223 -12.07 -25.55 -27.47
C THR A 223 -13.31 -25.79 -26.62
N VAL A 224 -14.47 -25.98 -27.25
CA VAL A 224 -15.70 -26.36 -26.56
C VAL A 224 -15.64 -27.86 -26.23
N LEU A 225 -15.94 -28.21 -24.99
CA LEU A 225 -16.03 -29.59 -24.53
C LEU A 225 -17.50 -29.99 -24.33
N ALA A 226 -17.78 -31.28 -24.46
CA ALA A 226 -19.06 -31.83 -24.02
C ALA A 226 -19.26 -31.51 -22.52
N GLY A 227 -20.44 -31.00 -22.18
CA GLY A 227 -20.80 -30.57 -20.84
C GLY A 227 -20.37 -29.16 -20.45
N ASP A 228 -19.58 -28.44 -21.28
CA ASP A 228 -19.20 -27.05 -20.97
C ASP A 228 -20.47 -26.22 -20.72
N VAL A 229 -20.46 -25.40 -19.67
CA VAL A 229 -21.52 -24.42 -19.47
C VAL A 229 -21.18 -23.19 -20.30
N LEU A 230 -21.95 -22.96 -21.36
CA LEU A 230 -21.75 -21.88 -22.31
C LEU A 230 -22.73 -20.74 -22.02
N HIS A 231 -22.28 -19.51 -22.28
CA HIS A 231 -23.09 -18.31 -22.20
C HIS A 231 -23.32 -17.77 -23.62
N LYS A 232 -24.60 -17.67 -24.02
CA LYS A 232 -24.97 -17.03 -25.30
C LYS A 232 -24.91 -15.52 -25.13
N ARG A 233 -24.15 -14.81 -25.97
CA ARG A 233 -24.08 -13.35 -25.89
C ARG A 233 -25.46 -12.73 -26.14
N GLY A 234 -25.95 -11.94 -25.19
CA GLY A 234 -27.32 -11.40 -25.20
C GLY A 234 -28.41 -12.40 -24.83
N GLY A 235 -28.05 -13.59 -24.34
CA GLY A 235 -28.95 -14.65 -23.91
C GLY A 235 -28.57 -15.26 -22.56
N GLY A 236 -29.11 -16.44 -22.28
CA GLY A 236 -28.83 -17.18 -21.04
C GLY A 236 -27.66 -18.17 -21.16
N MET A 237 -27.36 -18.81 -20.03
CA MET A 237 -26.42 -19.92 -19.96
C MET A 237 -27.09 -21.27 -20.23
N PHE A 238 -26.39 -22.18 -20.89
CA PHE A 238 -26.84 -23.53 -21.19
C PHE A 238 -25.66 -24.52 -21.15
N VAL A 239 -25.96 -25.82 -21.12
CA VAL A 239 -24.94 -26.88 -21.14
C VAL A 239 -24.72 -27.31 -22.59
N CYS A 240 -23.47 -27.47 -22.99
CA CYS A 240 -23.09 -27.93 -24.32
C CYS A 240 -23.33 -29.43 -24.48
N ASP A 241 -24.27 -29.80 -25.37
CA ASP A 241 -24.53 -31.19 -25.74
C ASP A 241 -23.84 -31.57 -27.06
N ASP A 242 -23.73 -30.64 -28.01
CA ASP A 242 -23.05 -30.83 -29.31
C ASP A 242 -21.87 -29.85 -29.45
N PRO A 243 -20.65 -30.28 -29.06
CA PRO A 243 -19.47 -29.44 -29.15
C PRO A 243 -19.14 -28.98 -30.56
N ALA A 244 -19.50 -29.72 -31.62
CA ALA A 244 -19.16 -29.31 -32.99
C ALA A 244 -19.96 -28.07 -33.41
N THR A 245 -21.27 -28.07 -33.15
CA THR A 245 -22.13 -26.92 -33.42
C THR A 245 -21.73 -25.72 -32.55
N ASP A 246 -21.53 -25.94 -31.25
CA ASP A 246 -21.20 -24.85 -30.34
C ASP A 246 -19.75 -24.33 -30.53
N GLN A 247 -18.82 -25.15 -31.02
CA GLN A 247 -17.48 -24.71 -31.41
C GLN A 247 -17.52 -23.70 -32.55
N ALA A 248 -18.37 -23.92 -33.57
CA ALA A 248 -18.54 -22.98 -34.67
C ALA A 248 -19.11 -21.65 -34.17
N ARG A 249 -20.08 -21.70 -33.25
CA ARG A 249 -20.70 -20.52 -32.64
C ARG A 249 -19.75 -19.76 -31.71
N LEU A 250 -18.88 -20.46 -30.99
CA LEU A 250 -17.79 -19.86 -30.22
C LEU A 250 -16.81 -19.13 -31.15
N ALA A 251 -16.39 -19.76 -32.24
CA ALA A 251 -15.49 -19.18 -33.23
C ALA A 251 -16.11 -17.96 -33.93
N ALA A 252 -17.43 -17.94 -34.10
CA ALA A 252 -18.19 -16.77 -34.59
C ALA A 252 -18.39 -15.67 -33.54
N GLY A 253 -17.97 -15.87 -32.29
CA GLY A 253 -18.14 -14.91 -31.20
C GLY A 253 -19.55 -14.84 -30.62
N GLU A 254 -20.44 -15.80 -30.91
CA GLU A 254 -21.81 -15.84 -30.38
C GLU A 254 -21.88 -16.37 -28.94
N LEU A 255 -20.86 -17.15 -28.54
CA LEU A 255 -20.80 -17.85 -27.26
C LEU A 255 -19.57 -17.42 -26.46
N ALA A 256 -19.60 -17.68 -25.16
CA ALA A 256 -18.45 -17.68 -24.28
C ALA A 256 -18.46 -18.96 -23.44
N ILE A 257 -17.30 -19.61 -23.28
CA ILE A 257 -17.14 -20.64 -22.25
C ILE A 257 -17.16 -19.95 -20.89
N THR A 258 -17.87 -20.53 -19.93
CA THR A 258 -17.88 -20.05 -18.56
C THR A 258 -17.10 -20.99 -17.64
N GLY A 259 -16.42 -20.42 -16.64
CA GLY A 259 -15.77 -21.16 -15.56
C GLY A 259 -16.57 -21.12 -14.25
N PRO A 260 -16.23 -22.00 -13.31
CA PRO A 260 -16.94 -22.14 -12.04
C PRO A 260 -16.62 -20.99 -11.08
N MET A 261 -17.66 -20.40 -10.51
CA MET A 261 -17.57 -19.71 -9.22
C MET A 261 -18.24 -20.62 -8.20
N PHE A 262 -17.48 -21.55 -7.62
CA PHE A 262 -18.00 -22.66 -6.83
C PHE A 262 -18.95 -22.23 -5.71
N GLY A 263 -20.07 -22.93 -5.60
CA GLY A 263 -21.08 -22.72 -4.56
C GLY A 263 -22.23 -23.70 -4.71
N ASP A 264 -23.07 -23.78 -3.67
CA ASP A 264 -24.15 -24.76 -3.52
C ASP A 264 -25.19 -24.75 -4.66
N ARG A 265 -25.44 -23.59 -5.27
CA ARG A 265 -26.40 -23.40 -6.37
C ARG A 265 -25.73 -23.13 -7.72
N MET A 266 -24.42 -23.35 -7.83
CA MET A 266 -23.72 -23.23 -9.09
C MET A 266 -24.30 -24.23 -10.10
N ARG A 267 -24.46 -23.81 -11.35
CA ARG A 267 -24.74 -24.73 -12.46
C ARG A 267 -23.49 -25.56 -12.76
N TRP A 268 -23.49 -26.80 -12.32
CA TRP A 268 -22.46 -27.77 -12.64
C TRP A 268 -22.60 -28.30 -14.07
N PRO A 269 -21.49 -28.60 -14.76
CA PRO A 269 -21.50 -29.53 -15.88
C PRO A 269 -22.04 -30.92 -15.45
N PRO A 270 -22.64 -31.72 -16.35
CA PRO A 270 -23.10 -33.06 -16.02
C PRO A 270 -21.95 -34.00 -15.63
N GLU A 271 -22.13 -34.84 -14.59
CA GLU A 271 -21.04 -35.61 -13.94
C GLU A 271 -20.21 -36.50 -14.88
N ALA A 272 -20.82 -37.03 -15.94
CA ALA A 272 -20.17 -37.92 -16.91
C ALA A 272 -19.49 -37.17 -18.08
N THR A 273 -19.18 -35.88 -17.92
CA THR A 273 -18.62 -35.05 -19.00
C THR A 273 -17.17 -34.62 -18.74
N PRO A 274 -16.36 -34.38 -19.79
CA PRO A 274 -15.02 -33.83 -19.63
C PRO A 274 -14.99 -32.48 -18.88
N ALA A 275 -16.00 -31.64 -19.09
CA ALA A 275 -16.12 -30.36 -18.39
C ALA A 275 -16.29 -30.55 -16.87
N PHE A 276 -17.12 -31.52 -16.44
CA PHE A 276 -17.27 -31.84 -15.01
C PHE A 276 -15.97 -32.35 -14.40
N ALA A 277 -15.32 -33.32 -15.06
CA ALA A 277 -14.08 -33.92 -14.56
C ALA A 277 -13.02 -32.85 -14.27
N ARG A 278 -12.92 -31.83 -15.13
CA ARG A 278 -12.01 -30.69 -14.92
C ARG A 278 -12.37 -29.85 -13.71
N GLU A 279 -13.63 -29.47 -13.56
CA GLU A 279 -14.05 -28.65 -12.42
C GLU A 279 -13.90 -29.40 -11.09
N ALA A 280 -14.20 -30.70 -11.08
CA ALA A 280 -13.97 -31.58 -9.94
C ALA A 280 -12.48 -31.71 -9.60
N GLU A 281 -11.62 -31.84 -10.61
CA GLU A 281 -10.16 -31.91 -10.41
C GLU A 281 -9.61 -30.64 -9.74
N ILE A 282 -10.13 -29.46 -10.08
CA ILE A 282 -9.72 -28.21 -9.42
C ILE A 282 -10.02 -28.25 -7.91
N LEU A 283 -11.20 -28.72 -7.51
CA LEU A 283 -11.52 -28.88 -6.10
C LEU A 283 -10.64 -29.94 -5.44
N ALA A 284 -10.42 -31.07 -6.11
CA ALA A 284 -9.60 -32.18 -5.59
C ALA A 284 -8.14 -31.78 -5.37
N ARG A 285 -7.52 -31.07 -6.34
CA ARG A 285 -6.15 -30.51 -6.20
C ARG A 285 -6.04 -29.55 -5.02
N GLU A 286 -7.12 -28.86 -4.72
CA GLU A 286 -7.21 -27.93 -3.60
C GLU A 286 -7.66 -28.61 -2.30
N GLY A 287 -7.88 -29.93 -2.28
CA GLY A 287 -8.35 -30.65 -1.09
C GLY A 287 -9.72 -30.20 -0.60
N LEU A 288 -10.60 -29.75 -1.51
CA LEU A 288 -11.98 -29.37 -1.22
C LEU A 288 -12.94 -30.44 -1.75
N ALA A 289 -13.95 -30.77 -0.94
CA ALA A 289 -15.07 -31.59 -1.39
C ALA A 289 -16.01 -30.79 -2.33
N ALA A 290 -16.76 -31.49 -3.17
CA ALA A 290 -17.71 -30.86 -4.11
C ALA A 290 -18.79 -30.02 -3.38
N ASP A 291 -19.17 -30.44 -2.18
CA ASP A 291 -20.16 -29.79 -1.32
C ASP A 291 -19.54 -28.84 -0.28
N ALA A 292 -18.24 -28.54 -0.36
CA ALA A 292 -17.56 -27.74 0.67
C ALA A 292 -18.23 -26.37 0.92
N PHE A 293 -18.88 -25.80 -0.10
CA PHE A 293 -19.56 -24.51 0.01
C PHE A 293 -20.97 -24.60 0.65
N ALA A 294 -21.50 -25.79 0.91
CA ALA A 294 -22.86 -26.01 1.40
C ALA A 294 -23.14 -25.28 2.72
N GLN A 295 -22.16 -25.21 3.62
CA GLN A 295 -22.30 -24.53 4.92
C GLN A 295 -22.28 -23.00 4.82
N VAL A 296 -21.74 -22.45 3.72
CA VAL A 296 -21.70 -21.00 3.46
C VAL A 296 -22.70 -20.56 2.40
N ARG A 297 -23.69 -21.40 2.04
CA ARG A 297 -24.67 -21.14 0.97
C ARG A 297 -25.36 -19.77 1.06
N ALA A 298 -25.64 -19.29 2.27
CA ALA A 298 -26.29 -17.98 2.50
C ALA A 298 -25.37 -16.78 2.21
N LEU A 299 -24.05 -17.00 2.16
CA LEU A 299 -23.05 -15.96 1.88
C LEU A 299 -22.51 -16.05 0.44
N ALA A 300 -22.45 -17.26 -0.13
CA ALA A 300 -21.91 -17.53 -1.45
C ALA A 300 -22.66 -18.69 -2.11
N GLU A 301 -23.70 -18.39 -2.89
CA GLU A 301 -24.50 -19.39 -3.59
C GLU A 301 -23.74 -20.05 -4.77
N GLY A 302 -22.71 -19.39 -5.29
CA GLY A 302 -21.99 -19.81 -6.49
C GLY A 302 -22.68 -19.36 -7.78
N THR A 303 -21.92 -19.32 -8.87
CA THR A 303 -22.39 -18.88 -10.19
C THR A 303 -21.40 -19.34 -11.28
N ARG A 304 -21.56 -18.85 -12.50
CA ARG A 304 -20.60 -19.00 -13.59
C ARG A 304 -20.04 -17.63 -13.98
N ARG A 305 -18.82 -17.63 -14.53
CA ARG A 305 -18.16 -16.42 -15.05
C ARG A 305 -17.59 -16.70 -16.42
N ASP A 306 -17.80 -15.81 -17.37
CA ASP A 306 -17.19 -15.90 -18.70
C ASP A 306 -15.66 -15.99 -18.59
N ALA A 307 -15.07 -16.99 -19.24
CA ALA A 307 -13.64 -17.26 -19.25
C ALA A 307 -12.85 -16.21 -20.06
N ALA A 308 -13.53 -15.48 -20.93
CA ALA A 308 -12.94 -14.52 -21.84
C ALA A 308 -13.60 -13.13 -21.72
N ILE A 309 -12.80 -12.10 -21.96
CA ILE A 309 -13.23 -10.72 -22.17
C ILE A 309 -13.02 -10.45 -23.65
N GLU A 310 -14.07 -10.00 -24.32
CA GLU A 310 -13.96 -9.55 -25.70
C GLU A 310 -13.06 -8.30 -25.81
N VAL A 311 -12.11 -8.33 -26.74
CA VAL A 311 -11.25 -7.18 -27.09
C VAL A 311 -11.66 -6.69 -28.47
N ARG A 312 -12.16 -5.46 -28.56
CA ARG A 312 -12.57 -4.81 -29.82
C ARG A 312 -11.71 -3.59 -30.11
N ASP A 313 -11.75 -3.13 -31.37
CA ASP A 313 -11.14 -1.85 -31.80
C ASP A 313 -9.66 -1.70 -31.41
N ALA A 314 -8.90 -2.80 -31.45
CA ALA A 314 -7.50 -2.81 -31.07
C ALA A 314 -6.65 -2.03 -32.07
N ALA A 315 -5.85 -1.09 -31.59
CA ALA A 315 -4.96 -0.26 -32.39
C ALA A 315 -3.63 -0.01 -31.66
N VAL A 316 -2.56 0.14 -32.44
CA VAL A 316 -1.21 0.36 -31.92
C VAL A 316 -0.51 1.46 -32.71
N VAL A 317 -0.06 2.49 -32.01
CA VAL A 317 0.70 3.60 -32.57
C VAL A 317 2.08 3.64 -31.92
N ALA A 318 3.12 3.56 -32.75
CA ALA A 318 4.50 3.64 -32.31
C ALA A 318 4.93 5.11 -32.12
N GLY A 319 5.77 5.36 -31.12
CA GLY A 319 6.49 6.61 -30.94
C GLY A 319 7.92 6.35 -30.45
N ASP A 320 8.66 7.42 -30.16
CA ASP A 320 10.06 7.31 -29.73
C ASP A 320 10.15 6.70 -28.32
N SER A 321 10.58 5.43 -28.22
CA SER A 321 10.63 4.66 -26.96
C SER A 321 9.28 4.60 -26.21
N THR A 322 8.18 4.86 -26.93
CA THR A 322 6.82 4.78 -26.40
C THR A 322 5.92 4.02 -27.34
N LEU A 323 4.91 3.38 -26.78
CA LEU A 323 3.89 2.64 -27.52
C LEU A 323 2.52 3.02 -27.00
N GLU A 324 1.67 3.54 -27.88
CA GLU A 324 0.27 3.75 -27.55
C GLU A 324 -0.56 2.55 -28.01
N VAL A 325 -1.28 1.95 -27.07
CA VAL A 325 -2.15 0.80 -27.27
C VAL A 325 -3.57 1.22 -26.93
N ALA A 326 -4.48 1.06 -27.89
CA ALA A 326 -5.90 1.34 -27.69
C ALA A 326 -6.73 0.09 -27.95
N PHE A 327 -7.80 -0.09 -27.19
CA PHE A 327 -8.79 -1.17 -27.37
C PHE A 327 -10.05 -0.89 -26.53
N THR A 328 -11.14 -1.57 -26.86
CA THR A 328 -12.44 -1.47 -26.20
C THR A 328 -12.76 -2.78 -25.49
N LEU A 329 -13.15 -2.71 -24.21
CA LEU A 329 -13.61 -3.87 -23.42
C LEU A 329 -15.07 -3.68 -22.97
N PRO A 330 -15.87 -4.75 -22.85
CA PRO A 330 -17.21 -4.68 -22.26
C PRO A 330 -17.17 -4.28 -20.78
N GLY A 331 -18.34 -3.91 -20.24
CA GLY A 331 -18.50 -3.64 -18.81
C GLY A 331 -17.98 -4.80 -17.94
N GLY A 332 -17.13 -4.48 -16.94
CA GLY A 332 -16.51 -5.47 -16.05
C GLY A 332 -15.19 -6.08 -16.53
N GLY A 333 -14.74 -5.75 -17.75
CA GLY A 333 -13.40 -6.08 -18.24
C GLY A 333 -12.33 -5.14 -17.69
N TYR A 334 -11.12 -5.66 -17.46
CA TYR A 334 -9.98 -4.91 -16.94
C TYR A 334 -8.88 -4.81 -17.99
N ALA A 335 -8.44 -3.58 -18.28
CA ALA A 335 -7.36 -3.35 -19.24
C ALA A 335 -6.03 -4.02 -18.86
N THR A 336 -5.79 -4.21 -17.55
CA THR A 336 -4.62 -4.92 -17.04
C THR A 336 -4.56 -6.37 -17.51
N ALA A 337 -5.70 -7.04 -17.73
CA ALA A 337 -5.73 -8.41 -18.24
C ALA A 337 -5.19 -8.49 -19.68
N VAL A 338 -5.53 -7.50 -20.52
CA VAL A 338 -5.03 -7.40 -21.90
C VAL A 338 -3.58 -6.96 -21.91
N MET A 339 -3.24 -5.91 -21.14
CA MET A 339 -1.87 -5.39 -21.09
C MET A 339 -0.87 -6.38 -20.52
N ARG A 340 -1.30 -7.28 -19.63
CA ARG A 340 -0.48 -8.41 -19.16
C ARG A 340 0.02 -9.26 -20.33
N GLU A 341 -0.87 -9.64 -21.24
CA GLU A 341 -0.52 -10.42 -22.44
C GLU A 341 0.33 -9.62 -23.44
N VAL A 342 0.07 -8.32 -23.60
CA VAL A 342 0.81 -7.45 -24.52
C VAL A 342 2.24 -7.19 -24.04
N MET A 343 2.40 -6.89 -22.75
CA MET A 343 3.69 -6.51 -22.18
C MET A 343 4.55 -7.73 -21.81
N LYS A 344 3.94 -8.85 -21.39
CA LYS A 344 4.58 -10.10 -20.91
C LYS A 344 5.80 -9.92 -20.01
N GLY A 345 5.70 -8.99 -19.07
CA GLY A 345 6.81 -8.68 -18.17
C GLY A 345 6.39 -7.90 -16.95
N SER A 346 5.12 -8.02 -16.53
CA SER A 346 4.53 -7.15 -15.50
C SER A 346 3.91 -7.87 -14.31
N ASP A 347 4.14 -9.17 -14.11
CA ASP A 347 3.93 -9.80 -12.79
C ASP A 347 5.18 -9.60 -11.88
N ARG A 348 6.14 -8.77 -12.32
CA ARG A 348 7.43 -8.54 -11.67
C ARG A 348 7.84 -7.06 -11.57
N VAL A 349 7.09 -6.15 -12.17
CA VAL A 349 7.30 -4.71 -11.95
C VAL A 349 6.48 -4.29 -10.73
N ASP A 350 7.02 -4.55 -9.55
CA ASP A 350 6.79 -3.80 -8.30
C ASP A 350 7.72 -4.31 -7.16
N ALA A 351 8.24 -5.54 -7.28
CA ALA A 351 9.28 -6.06 -6.37
C ALA A 351 10.68 -6.16 -7.02
N GLU A 352 10.75 -6.27 -8.35
CA GLU A 352 12.00 -6.65 -9.05
C GLU A 352 12.89 -5.46 -9.45
N GLN A 353 12.36 -4.23 -9.40
CA GLN A 353 13.16 -3.00 -9.48
C GLN A 353 13.63 -2.48 -8.10
N LEU A 354 13.19 -3.12 -7.03
CA LEU A 354 13.74 -2.90 -5.69
C LEU A 354 14.88 -3.89 -5.43
N GLY A 355 15.89 -3.89 -6.31
CA GLY A 355 17.18 -4.51 -6.01
C GLY A 355 17.74 -3.97 -4.68
N ALA A 356 18.74 -4.64 -4.09
CA ALA A 356 19.34 -4.26 -2.80
C ALA A 356 19.80 -2.77 -2.73
N ASN A 357 19.89 -2.08 -3.87
CA ASN A 357 20.17 -0.65 -3.98
C ASN A 357 19.31 0.26 -3.11
N TRP A 358 17.99 0.05 -2.98
CA TRP A 358 17.20 0.91 -2.09
C TRP A 358 17.52 0.65 -0.61
N VAL A 359 17.89 -0.59 -0.26
CA VAL A 359 18.36 -0.94 1.08
C VAL A 359 19.67 -0.23 1.36
N LEU A 360 20.58 -0.15 0.39
CA LEU A 360 21.82 0.61 0.50
C LEU A 360 21.56 2.10 0.74
N TRP A 361 20.68 2.74 -0.03
CA TRP A 361 20.32 4.14 0.17
C TRP A 361 19.63 4.40 1.51
N LEU A 362 18.79 3.46 1.96
CA LEU A 362 18.21 3.48 3.30
C LEU A 362 19.32 3.42 4.36
N LEU A 363 20.27 2.48 4.25
CA LEU A 363 21.38 2.34 5.18
C LEU A 363 22.26 3.59 5.23
N VAL A 364 22.51 4.23 4.08
CA VAL A 364 23.21 5.52 4.00
C VAL A 364 22.41 6.61 4.74
N GLY A 365 21.10 6.71 4.52
CA GLY A 365 20.24 7.65 5.24
C GLY A 365 20.24 7.42 6.75
N LEU A 366 20.16 6.15 7.19
CA LEU A 366 20.24 5.78 8.60
C LEU A 366 21.63 6.09 9.21
N SER A 367 22.70 5.96 8.42
CA SER A 367 24.05 6.38 8.82
C SER A 367 24.14 7.88 9.10
N VAL A 368 23.61 8.70 8.19
CA VAL A 368 23.58 10.17 8.34
C VAL A 368 22.79 10.58 9.58
N ILE A 369 21.62 9.95 9.81
CA ILE A 369 20.83 10.18 11.02
C ILE A 369 21.61 9.78 12.28
N SER A 370 22.25 8.61 12.26
CA SER A 370 23.06 8.10 13.37
C SER A 370 24.18 9.07 13.75
N VAL A 371 24.98 9.49 12.76
CA VAL A 371 26.07 10.45 12.96
C VAL A 371 25.55 11.83 13.39
N GLY A 372 24.45 12.31 12.81
CA GLY A 372 23.81 13.57 13.20
C GLY A 372 23.41 13.59 14.67
N VAL A 373 22.79 12.51 15.16
CA VAL A 373 22.45 12.37 16.59
C VAL A 373 23.71 12.28 17.44
N MET A 374 24.75 11.56 17.01
CA MET A 374 26.02 11.48 17.76
C MET A 374 26.65 12.86 17.96
N ILE A 375 26.72 13.66 16.88
CA ILE A 375 27.30 15.01 16.91
C ILE A 375 26.47 15.91 17.83
N ASP A 376 25.15 15.92 17.65
CA ASP A 376 24.24 16.72 18.47
C ASP A 376 24.38 16.37 19.97
N ARG A 377 24.45 15.08 20.32
CA ARG A 377 24.65 14.65 21.71
C ARG A 377 26.04 14.98 22.25
N ALA A 378 27.08 14.81 21.46
CA ALA A 378 28.45 15.17 21.84
C ALA A 378 28.58 16.68 22.13
N LEU A 379 28.04 17.52 21.25
CA LEU A 379 28.05 18.98 21.42
C LEU A 379 27.18 19.41 22.60
N TRP A 380 26.02 18.79 22.78
CA TRP A 380 25.13 19.11 23.90
C TRP A 380 25.78 18.77 25.25
N LEU A 381 26.42 17.60 25.38
CA LEU A 381 27.04 17.13 26.63
C LEU A 381 28.40 17.76 26.94
N ARG A 382 29.11 18.34 25.95
CA ARG A 382 30.51 18.79 26.08
C ARG A 382 30.77 19.67 27.31
N ASN A 383 29.87 20.61 27.57
CA ASN A 383 30.02 21.62 28.62
C ASN A 383 28.89 21.57 29.66
N ARG A 384 28.15 20.46 29.76
CA ARG A 384 26.96 20.36 30.65
C ARG A 384 27.15 19.49 31.88
N ASP A 385 28.35 18.96 32.06
CA ASP A 385 28.77 18.19 33.22
C ASP A 385 29.79 19.01 34.03
N THR A 386 29.92 18.74 35.33
CA THR A 386 30.78 19.51 36.23
C THR A 386 31.29 18.66 37.39
N ASP A 387 32.31 19.15 38.09
CA ASP A 387 32.78 18.57 39.35
C ASP A 387 31.80 18.97 40.46
N ALA A 388 30.91 18.03 40.82
CA ALA A 388 29.89 18.22 41.83
C ALA A 388 30.49 18.55 43.19
N GLU A 389 31.60 17.90 43.58
CA GLU A 389 32.23 18.16 44.88
C GLU A 389 32.77 19.58 44.98
N ARG A 390 33.36 20.10 43.90
CA ARG A 390 33.82 21.49 43.87
C ARG A 390 32.67 22.46 44.10
N PHE A 391 31.55 22.26 43.40
CA PHE A 391 30.38 23.12 43.59
C PHE A 391 29.80 22.99 45.00
N ILE A 392 29.72 21.77 45.55
CA ILE A 392 29.26 21.54 46.93
C ILE A 392 30.15 22.27 47.95
N ARG A 393 31.48 22.29 47.76
CA ARG A 393 32.40 23.04 48.64
C ARG A 393 32.14 24.55 48.58
N GLU A 394 31.93 25.10 47.38
CA GLU A 394 31.62 26.52 47.22
C GLU A 394 30.23 26.87 47.78
N LEU A 395 29.25 25.99 47.59
CA LEU A 395 27.91 26.09 48.17
C LEU A 395 27.96 26.15 49.69
N LYS A 396 28.66 25.21 50.34
CA LYS A 396 28.86 25.21 51.81
C LYS A 396 29.45 26.53 52.31
N GLY A 397 30.54 26.98 51.68
CA GLY A 397 31.17 28.25 52.06
C GLY A 397 30.30 29.49 51.82
N ALA A 398 29.37 29.45 50.86
CA ALA A 398 28.40 30.52 50.64
C ALA A 398 27.30 30.53 51.72
N PHE A 399 26.85 29.37 52.20
CA PHE A 399 25.93 29.26 53.34
C PHE A 399 26.57 29.72 54.65
N GLU A 400 27.84 29.37 54.91
CA GLU A 400 28.56 29.79 56.12
C GLU A 400 28.81 31.31 56.19
N ARG A 401 29.02 31.96 55.04
CA ARG A 401 29.32 33.40 54.94
C ARG A 401 28.10 34.28 54.61
N ASP A 402 26.91 33.67 54.47
CA ASP A 402 25.69 34.34 54.00
C ASP A 402 25.85 35.07 52.64
N GLU A 403 26.69 34.51 51.75
CA GLU A 403 27.00 35.07 50.42
C GLU A 403 26.24 34.33 49.29
N ILE A 404 25.01 33.89 49.55
CA ILE A 404 24.24 33.07 48.59
C ILE A 404 23.94 33.82 47.29
N ASP A 405 23.62 35.11 47.37
CA ASP A 405 23.28 35.90 46.19
C ASP A 405 24.49 36.09 45.25
N ARG A 406 25.70 36.11 45.82
CA ARG A 406 26.95 36.12 45.06
C ARG A 406 27.18 34.79 44.33
N LEU A 407 26.85 33.67 44.96
CA LEU A 407 26.91 32.34 44.34
C LEU A 407 25.90 32.23 43.18
N LEU A 408 24.66 32.67 43.39
CA LEU A 408 23.62 32.70 42.36
C LEU A 408 24.08 33.54 41.16
N THR A 409 24.67 34.72 41.43
CA THR A 409 25.18 35.60 40.37
C THR A 409 26.34 34.98 39.59
N LYS A 410 27.27 34.31 40.29
CA LYS A 410 28.44 33.67 39.68
C LYS A 410 28.06 32.56 38.69
N TYR A 411 27.01 31.81 38.98
CA TYR A 411 26.66 30.60 38.26
C TYR A 411 25.37 30.70 37.42
N MET A 412 24.72 31.87 37.36
CA MET A 412 23.42 32.02 36.65
C MET A 412 23.47 31.53 35.20
N ASP A 413 24.57 31.78 34.50
CA ASP A 413 24.79 31.43 33.09
C ASP A 413 25.56 30.11 32.90
N ASP A 414 25.83 29.37 33.97
CA ASP A 414 26.61 28.13 33.88
C ASP A 414 25.79 27.02 33.17
N PRO A 415 26.29 26.45 32.06
CA PRO A 415 25.54 25.45 31.32
C PRO A 415 25.44 24.08 32.02
N ALA A 416 26.17 23.85 33.12
CA ALA A 416 26.21 22.56 33.79
C ALA A 416 24.88 22.21 34.47
N VAL A 417 24.33 21.05 34.10
CA VAL A 417 23.06 20.55 34.62
C VAL A 417 23.08 20.40 36.15
N PRO A 418 24.12 19.81 36.78
CA PRO A 418 24.17 19.68 38.24
C PRO A 418 24.10 21.03 38.97
N ILE A 419 24.79 22.04 38.44
CA ILE A 419 24.79 23.40 39.00
C ILE A 419 23.40 24.03 38.86
N GLN A 420 22.79 23.96 37.67
CA GLN A 420 21.47 24.54 37.42
C GLN A 420 20.38 23.94 38.33
N VAL A 421 20.44 22.62 38.59
CA VAL A 421 19.56 21.97 39.58
C VAL A 421 19.79 22.56 40.98
N GLY A 422 21.05 22.66 41.42
CA GLY A 422 21.40 23.23 42.71
C GLY A 422 20.95 24.69 42.87
N LEU A 423 21.19 25.53 41.86
CA LEU A 423 20.78 26.94 41.86
C LEU A 423 19.27 27.09 41.99
N ARG A 424 18.49 26.22 41.33
CA ARG A 424 17.03 26.25 41.44
C ARG A 424 16.58 25.96 42.88
N GLY A 425 17.20 24.99 43.54
CA GLY A 425 16.94 24.69 44.94
C GLY A 425 17.31 25.84 45.86
N VAL A 426 18.51 26.40 45.71
CA VAL A 426 19.01 27.53 46.51
C VAL A 426 18.15 28.79 46.32
N ALA A 427 17.64 29.03 45.11
CA ALA A 427 16.72 30.14 44.84
C ALA A 427 15.34 29.94 45.49
N ALA A 428 14.90 28.69 45.69
CA ALA A 428 13.63 28.35 46.32
C ALA A 428 13.70 28.26 47.86
N ARG A 429 14.88 28.45 48.48
CA ARG A 429 15.13 28.29 49.93
C ARG A 429 14.14 29.03 50.84
N ALA A 430 13.64 30.19 50.41
CA ALA A 430 12.70 30.99 51.20
C ALA A 430 11.27 30.41 51.24
N LEU A 431 10.98 29.39 50.42
CA LEU A 431 9.65 28.79 50.27
C LEU A 431 9.48 27.48 51.07
N GLY A 432 10.54 27.04 51.76
CA GLY A 432 10.55 25.84 52.60
C GLY A 432 11.09 24.58 51.91
N PRO A 433 11.51 23.57 52.68
CA PRO A 433 12.30 22.43 52.20
C PRO A 433 11.53 21.52 51.22
N ASP A 434 10.23 21.36 51.39
CA ASP A 434 9.39 20.57 50.48
C ASP A 434 9.34 21.20 49.08
N VAL A 435 9.24 22.54 49.01
CA VAL A 435 9.24 23.29 47.75
C VAL A 435 10.63 23.25 47.08
N VAL A 436 11.70 23.31 47.88
CA VAL A 436 13.08 23.16 47.41
C VAL A 436 13.30 21.77 46.79
N ALA A 437 12.85 20.70 47.46
CA ALA A 437 12.96 19.34 46.95
C ALA A 437 12.18 19.16 45.64
N GLU A 438 10.93 19.64 45.58
CA GLU A 438 10.06 19.48 44.41
C GLU A 438 10.57 20.27 43.20
N THR A 439 11.05 21.51 43.40
CA THR A 439 11.60 22.33 42.31
C THR A 439 12.88 21.73 41.73
N MET A 440 13.78 21.18 42.56
CA MET A 440 14.96 20.48 42.09
C MET A 440 14.61 19.18 41.35
N ASN A 441 13.63 18.41 41.85
CA ASN A 441 13.15 17.21 41.18
C ASN A 441 12.56 17.53 39.80
N GLY A 442 11.75 18.59 39.71
CA GLY A 442 11.21 19.09 38.44
C GLY A 442 12.30 19.45 37.43
N GLU A 443 13.34 20.18 37.85
CA GLU A 443 14.49 20.51 36.98
C GLU A 443 15.27 19.25 36.56
N ARG A 444 15.53 18.31 37.48
CA ARG A 444 16.20 17.03 37.15
C ARG A 444 15.45 16.27 36.07
N VAL A 445 14.13 16.14 36.19
CA VAL A 445 13.29 15.45 35.19
C VAL A 445 13.34 16.18 33.85
N ARG A 446 13.27 17.52 33.85
CA ARG A 446 13.37 18.35 32.64
C ARG A 446 14.70 18.15 31.93
N TRP A 447 15.82 18.24 32.65
CA TRP A 447 17.16 18.07 32.09
C TRP A 447 17.43 16.64 31.63
N ARG A 448 16.97 15.64 32.39
CA ARG A 448 17.08 14.23 32.00
C ARG A 448 16.40 13.96 30.66
N ARG A 449 15.15 14.42 30.48
CA ARG A 449 14.45 14.32 29.19
C ARG A 449 15.23 15.01 28.08
N ALA A 450 15.75 16.21 28.33
CA ALA A 450 16.51 16.97 27.34
C ALA A 450 17.81 16.28 26.92
N ALA A 451 18.48 15.60 27.86
CA ALA A 451 19.70 14.84 27.66
C ALA A 451 19.45 13.54 26.89
N GLU A 452 18.36 12.83 27.25
CA GLU A 452 17.94 11.56 26.64
C GLU A 452 17.38 11.69 25.21
N ARG A 453 17.07 12.91 24.75
CA ARG A 453 16.62 13.15 23.36
C ARG A 453 17.60 12.55 22.34
N GLY A 454 17.08 11.76 21.41
CA GLY A 454 17.87 11.13 20.34
C GLY A 454 18.56 9.81 20.73
N LEU A 455 18.76 9.51 22.02
CA LEU A 455 19.34 8.22 22.45
C LEU A 455 18.49 7.03 22.00
N ILE A 456 17.17 7.17 22.02
CA ILE A 456 16.27 6.11 21.52
C ILE A 456 16.56 5.77 20.06
N VAL A 457 16.90 6.77 19.23
CA VAL A 457 17.25 6.57 17.82
C VAL A 457 18.54 5.74 17.72
N LEU A 458 19.60 6.11 18.46
CA LEU A 458 20.86 5.35 18.47
C LEU A 458 20.66 3.91 18.94
N GLY A 459 19.85 3.70 19.99
CA GLY A 459 19.52 2.37 20.51
C GLY A 459 18.73 1.53 19.50
N THR A 460 17.72 2.11 18.86
CA THR A 460 16.93 1.42 17.83
C THR A 460 17.77 1.11 16.59
N LEU A 461 18.63 2.03 16.15
CA LEU A 461 19.51 1.79 15.01
C LEU A 461 20.56 0.72 15.32
N GLY A 462 21.18 0.78 16.49
CA GLY A 462 22.15 -0.21 16.94
C GLY A 462 21.61 -1.64 16.95
N ASN A 463 20.35 -1.81 17.33
CA ASN A 463 19.71 -3.13 17.38
C ASN A 463 19.14 -3.60 16.03
N ASN A 464 18.60 -2.70 15.21
CA ASN A 464 17.80 -3.10 14.04
C ASN A 464 18.53 -2.98 12.70
N VAL A 465 19.50 -2.08 12.56
CA VAL A 465 20.21 -1.87 11.29
C VAL A 465 20.95 -3.12 10.78
N PRO A 466 21.53 -4.00 11.63
CA PRO A 466 22.11 -5.26 11.16
C PRO A 466 21.09 -6.16 10.44
N PHE A 467 19.84 -6.20 10.91
CA PHE A 467 18.77 -6.98 10.29
C PHE A 467 18.33 -6.38 8.95
N VAL A 468 18.34 -5.05 8.82
CA VAL A 468 18.09 -4.37 7.54
C VAL A 468 19.18 -4.72 6.52
N GLY A 469 20.45 -4.75 6.95
CA GLY A 469 21.57 -5.19 6.10
C GLY A 469 21.44 -6.66 5.67
N LEU A 470 21.13 -7.56 6.62
CA LEU A 470 20.89 -8.99 6.35
C LEU A 470 19.74 -9.20 5.37
N PHE A 471 18.66 -8.44 5.52
CA PHE A 471 17.52 -8.47 4.61
C PHE A 471 17.93 -8.07 3.18
N GLY A 472 18.78 -7.04 3.04
CA GLY A 472 19.39 -6.69 1.75
C GLY A 472 20.18 -7.84 1.13
N THR A 473 20.90 -8.62 1.94
CA THR A 473 21.61 -9.82 1.47
C THR A 473 20.65 -10.90 0.97
N VAL A 474 19.54 -11.15 1.68
CA VAL A 474 18.52 -12.11 1.25
C VAL A 474 17.93 -11.70 -0.10
N LEU A 475 17.58 -10.42 -0.27
CA LEU A 475 17.05 -9.91 -1.55
C LEU A 475 18.05 -10.08 -2.70
N GLY A 476 19.33 -9.75 -2.48
CA GLY A 476 20.35 -9.87 -3.52
C GLY A 476 20.65 -11.32 -3.92
N VAL A 477 20.63 -12.26 -2.97
CA VAL A 477 20.76 -13.69 -3.25
C VAL A 477 19.57 -14.21 -4.06
N ILE A 478 18.34 -13.83 -3.69
CA ILE A 478 17.13 -14.19 -4.46
C ILE A 478 17.25 -13.68 -5.91
N ASN A 479 17.70 -12.43 -6.09
CA ASN A 479 17.89 -11.85 -7.41
C ASN A 479 18.95 -12.63 -8.22
N ALA A 480 20.08 -12.96 -7.61
CA ALA A 480 21.17 -13.73 -8.25
C ALA A 480 20.70 -15.11 -8.75
N PHE A 481 19.94 -15.85 -7.94
CA PHE A 481 19.37 -17.15 -8.36
C PHE A 481 18.35 -17.02 -9.49
N GLN A 482 17.62 -15.91 -9.58
CA GLN A 482 16.66 -15.67 -10.64
C GLN A 482 17.34 -15.35 -11.98
N HIS A 483 18.44 -14.60 -11.97
CA HIS A 483 19.27 -14.36 -13.17
C HIS A 483 19.90 -15.66 -13.71
N LEU A 484 20.34 -16.55 -12.82
CA LEU A 484 20.81 -17.89 -13.18
C LEU A 484 19.71 -18.75 -13.84
N ALA A 485 18.46 -18.60 -13.41
CA ALA A 485 17.34 -19.41 -13.91
C ALA A 485 16.85 -18.99 -15.31
N THR A 486 17.09 -17.74 -15.74
CA THR A 486 16.58 -17.21 -17.01
C THR A 486 17.58 -17.28 -18.16
N ASN A 487 18.89 -17.15 -17.91
CA ASN A 487 19.92 -17.14 -18.97
C ASN A 487 21.19 -17.90 -18.56
N ALA A 488 21.19 -19.24 -18.70
CA ALA A 488 22.30 -20.10 -18.27
C ALA A 488 23.65 -19.82 -18.97
N ALA A 489 23.66 -19.17 -20.14
CA ALA A 489 24.87 -18.94 -20.94
C ALA A 489 25.66 -17.66 -20.56
N ASP A 490 25.01 -16.63 -19.99
CA ASP A 490 25.63 -15.35 -19.59
C ASP A 490 25.68 -15.13 -18.06
N ALA A 491 25.26 -16.14 -17.28
CA ALA A 491 24.95 -16.05 -15.86
C ALA A 491 26.13 -15.81 -14.89
N THR A 492 27.35 -15.53 -15.34
CA THR A 492 28.50 -15.43 -14.42
C THR A 492 28.75 -14.00 -13.92
N LYS A 493 28.77 -12.99 -14.79
CA LYS A 493 29.19 -11.64 -14.38
C LYS A 493 28.11 -10.88 -13.59
N GLU A 494 26.86 -10.92 -14.05
CA GLU A 494 25.74 -10.23 -13.39
C GLU A 494 25.38 -10.87 -12.05
N THR A 495 25.36 -12.20 -11.98
CA THR A 495 25.12 -12.96 -10.74
C THR A 495 26.18 -12.66 -9.69
N LEU A 496 27.47 -12.61 -10.07
CA LEU A 496 28.55 -12.23 -9.15
C LEU A 496 28.39 -10.79 -8.63
N SER A 497 27.94 -9.86 -9.49
CA SER A 497 27.64 -8.47 -9.08
C SER A 497 26.48 -8.41 -8.08
N ALA A 498 25.38 -9.12 -8.35
CA ALA A 498 24.21 -9.16 -7.47
C ALA A 498 24.55 -9.74 -6.08
N ILE A 499 25.37 -10.79 -6.03
CA ILE A 499 25.85 -11.37 -4.77
C ILE A 499 26.77 -10.39 -4.03
N ALA A 500 27.67 -9.70 -4.74
CA ALA A 500 28.57 -8.71 -4.13
C ALA A 500 27.80 -7.52 -3.53
N GLU A 501 26.79 -6.99 -4.22
CA GLU A 501 25.90 -5.95 -3.70
C GLU A 501 25.12 -6.43 -2.47
N ALA A 502 24.64 -7.68 -2.49
CA ALA A 502 23.97 -8.32 -1.37
C ALA A 502 24.84 -8.33 -0.11
N LEU A 503 26.12 -8.71 -0.25
CA LEU A 503 27.08 -8.75 0.87
C LEU A 503 27.46 -7.35 1.37
N ALA A 504 27.55 -6.37 0.46
CA ALA A 504 27.83 -4.98 0.81
C ALA A 504 26.75 -4.39 1.74
N ALA A 505 25.47 -4.73 1.54
CA ALA A 505 24.37 -4.25 2.38
C ALA A 505 24.53 -4.70 3.85
N THR A 506 24.92 -5.95 4.09
CA THR A 506 25.19 -6.44 5.47
C THR A 506 26.41 -5.74 6.07
N ALA A 507 27.50 -5.59 5.31
CA ALA A 507 28.70 -4.91 5.79
C ALA A 507 28.42 -3.45 6.19
N ILE A 508 27.66 -2.71 5.38
CA ILE A 508 27.25 -1.34 5.68
C ILE A 508 26.29 -1.31 6.87
N GLY A 509 25.36 -2.25 6.97
CA GLY A 509 24.46 -2.37 8.12
C GLY A 509 25.24 -2.50 9.44
N LEU A 510 26.27 -3.34 9.47
CA LEU A 510 27.15 -3.47 10.63
C LEU A 510 27.96 -2.19 10.89
N LEU A 511 28.46 -1.54 9.83
CA LEU A 511 29.22 -0.29 9.93
C LEU A 511 28.39 0.85 10.54
N VAL A 512 27.07 0.86 10.34
CA VAL A 512 26.16 1.84 10.97
C VAL A 512 25.80 1.45 12.40
N ALA A 513 25.54 0.16 12.63
CA ALA A 513 25.06 -0.34 13.93
C ALA A 513 26.11 -0.27 15.03
N ILE A 514 27.36 -0.68 14.75
CA ILE A 514 28.43 -0.76 15.76
C ILE A 514 28.71 0.62 16.39
N PRO A 515 28.95 1.70 15.60
CA PRO A 515 29.12 3.04 16.17
C PRO A 515 27.88 3.52 16.92
N ALA A 516 26.67 3.21 16.44
CA ALA A 516 25.42 3.60 17.09
C ALA A 516 25.31 3.00 18.50
N VAL A 517 25.61 1.71 18.67
CA VAL A 517 25.61 1.03 19.98
C VAL A 517 26.68 1.61 20.91
N ILE A 518 27.90 1.82 20.39
CA ILE A 518 29.00 2.40 21.18
C ILE A 518 28.62 3.80 21.68
N ALA A 519 28.10 4.65 20.79
CA ALA A 519 27.65 5.99 21.13
C ALA A 519 26.49 5.99 22.13
N PHE A 520 25.49 5.13 21.92
CA PHE A 520 24.37 4.97 22.85
C PHE A 520 24.87 4.63 24.26
N ASN A 521 25.77 3.64 24.39
CA ASN A 521 26.32 3.22 25.67
C ASN A 521 27.17 4.34 26.31
N PHE A 522 28.00 5.02 25.52
CA PHE A 522 28.84 6.12 25.98
C PHE A 522 28.01 7.29 26.52
N PHE A 523 27.04 7.78 25.74
CA PHE A 523 26.19 8.90 26.14
C PHE A 523 25.26 8.52 27.29
N SER A 524 24.70 7.31 27.30
CA SER A 524 23.89 6.82 28.43
C SER A 524 24.69 6.80 29.72
N ARG A 525 25.96 6.37 29.68
CA ARG A 525 26.85 6.41 30.85
C ARG A 525 27.15 7.85 31.27
N ARG A 526 27.49 8.73 30.33
CA ARG A 526 27.77 10.15 30.60
C ARG A 526 26.59 10.84 31.27
N ILE A 527 25.38 10.64 30.76
CA ILE A 527 24.14 11.21 31.31
C ILE A 527 23.88 10.67 32.71
N ARG A 528 24.09 9.37 32.94
CA ARG A 528 23.94 8.78 34.27
C ARG A 528 24.87 9.42 35.31
N VAL A 529 26.15 9.64 34.94
CA VAL A 529 27.13 10.30 35.83
C VAL A 529 26.74 11.75 36.10
N MET A 530 26.40 12.51 35.06
CA MET A 530 25.95 13.91 35.19
C MET A 530 24.70 14.02 36.08
N MET A 531 23.71 13.14 35.89
CA MET A 531 22.53 13.12 36.74
C MET A 531 22.85 12.70 38.18
N GLY A 532 23.82 11.79 38.39
CA GLY A 532 24.33 11.47 39.73
C GLY A 532 24.92 12.69 40.45
N GLY A 533 25.71 13.50 39.76
CA GLY A 533 26.23 14.76 40.32
C GLY A 533 25.12 15.78 40.65
N ALA A 534 24.05 15.82 39.87
CA ALA A 534 22.88 16.64 40.18
C ALA A 534 22.15 16.16 41.44
N ASP A 535 22.09 14.85 41.66
CA ASP A 535 21.49 14.24 42.86
C ASP A 535 22.33 14.56 44.11
N GLU A 536 23.65 14.47 44.02
CA GLU A 536 24.57 14.84 45.09
C GLU A 536 24.41 16.32 45.50
N ILE A 537 24.36 17.24 44.53
CA ILE A 537 24.14 18.66 44.79
C ILE A 537 22.76 18.90 45.42
N ALA A 538 21.71 18.26 44.90
CA ALA A 538 20.36 18.41 45.44
C ALA A 538 20.28 17.98 46.91
N HIS A 539 20.92 16.86 47.27
CA HIS A 539 21.04 16.43 48.67
C HIS A 539 21.84 17.42 49.53
N ALA A 540 22.94 17.97 49.00
CA ALA A 540 23.72 18.97 49.70
C ALA A 540 22.91 20.25 50.00
N VAL A 541 22.15 20.75 49.02
CA VAL A 541 21.25 21.91 49.20
C VAL A 541 20.24 21.66 50.32
N LEU A 542 19.52 20.52 50.30
CA LEU A 542 18.54 20.19 51.35
C LEU A 542 19.18 20.06 52.73
N SER A 543 20.39 19.48 52.80
CA SER A 543 21.11 19.32 54.07
C SER A 543 21.51 20.66 54.70
N LEU A 544 21.93 21.61 53.87
CA LEU A 544 22.35 22.95 54.29
C LEU A 544 21.14 23.82 54.65
N ASP A 545 20.05 23.70 53.89
CA ASP A 545 18.81 24.43 54.15
C ASP A 545 18.18 24.01 55.48
N HIS A 546 18.07 22.70 55.74
CA HIS A 546 17.62 22.17 57.04
C HIS A 546 18.52 22.58 58.21
N GLY A 547 19.84 22.62 57.99
CA GLY A 547 20.78 23.12 58.99
C GLY A 547 20.51 24.58 59.35
N ALA A 548 20.39 25.44 58.33
CA ALA A 548 20.14 26.88 58.50
C ALA A 548 18.77 27.21 59.10
N GLU A 549 17.73 26.40 58.83
CA GLU A 549 16.42 26.54 59.47
C GLU A 549 16.46 26.19 60.97
N ARG A 550 17.20 25.14 61.37
CA ARG A 550 17.37 24.78 62.79
C ARG A 550 18.07 25.88 63.55
N THR A 551 19.17 26.41 63.03
CA THR A 551 19.91 27.51 63.67
C THR A 551 19.06 28.78 63.79
N ARG A 552 18.20 29.08 62.80
CA ARG A 552 17.25 30.21 62.86
C ARG A 552 16.14 30.00 63.91
N LYS A 553 15.60 28.78 64.03
CA LYS A 553 14.61 28.46 65.07
C LYS A 553 15.21 28.51 66.47
N GLU A 554 16.42 27.98 66.66
CA GLU A 554 17.14 28.03 67.94
C GLU A 554 17.49 29.48 68.36
N ALA A 555 17.88 30.33 67.41
CA ALA A 555 18.10 31.76 67.67
C ALA A 555 16.80 32.54 67.99
N SER A 556 15.67 32.12 67.42
CA SER A 556 14.34 32.71 67.69
C SER A 556 13.76 32.28 69.05
N ASP A 557 14.00 31.04 69.48
CA ASP A 557 13.48 30.52 70.75
C ASP A 557 14.39 30.83 71.95
N GLY A 558 15.70 31.05 71.75
CA GLY A 558 16.65 31.45 72.80
C GLY A 558 16.63 32.92 73.21
N GLY A 559 15.80 33.75 72.57
CA GLY A 559 15.63 35.18 72.85
C GLY A 559 14.39 35.55 73.68
N LYS A 560 13.75 34.58 74.35
CA LYS A 560 12.61 34.79 75.25
C LYS A 560 13.00 34.71 76.72
#